data_AF-B0QZU2-F1
#
_entry.id   AF-B0QZU2-F1
#
_cell.length_a   1.000
_cell.length_b   1.000
_cell.length_c   1.000
_cell.angle_alpha   90.00
_cell.angle_beta   90.00
_cell.angle_gamma   90.00
#
_symmetry.space_group_name_H-M   'P 1'
#
loop_
_entity.id
_entity.type
_entity.pdbx_description
1 polymer ?
#
loop_
_entity_poly.entity_id
_entity_poly.type
_entity_poly.pdbx_seq_one_letter_code
_entity_poly.pdbx_strand_id
1 'polypeptide(L)'
;MELKSTNISFTNMVSVDERLTYKPHLQDPEKTVLTQEALITVKGVSLSSYLEGLMASTISSNASKGREAMEWVIHKLNAEIEELAASARGSIRTPMAAAAALVDK
;
A
#
# COMPACT_ATOMS: atom_id res chain seq x y z
N MET A 1 10.06 -5.02 -4.61
CA MET A 1 10.34 -3.58 -4.39
C MET A 1 10.81 -3.40 -2.95
N GLU A 2 11.72 -2.46 -2.70
CA GLU A 2 12.25 -2.17 -1.36
C GLU A 2 12.14 -0.66 -1.09
N LEU A 3 11.78 -0.29 0.14
CA LEU A 3 11.71 1.09 0.61
C LEU A 3 12.50 1.18 1.92
N LYS A 4 13.29 2.25 2.06
CA LYS A 4 14.03 2.56 3.29
C LYS A 4 13.73 3.99 3.71
N SER A 5 13.42 4.17 4.99
CA SER A 5 13.09 5.46 5.60
C SER A 5 13.92 5.66 6.86
N THR A 6 14.43 6.88 7.05
CA THR A 6 15.16 7.29 8.26
C THR A 6 14.69 8.67 8.68
N ASN A 7 14.55 8.91 9.99
CA ASN A 7 14.24 10.26 10.48
C ASN A 7 15.45 11.19 10.30
N ILE A 8 15.21 12.40 9.80
CA ILE A 8 16.27 13.42 9.64
C ILE A 8 16.37 14.37 10.84
N SER A 9 15.28 14.51 11.60
CA SER A 9 15.20 15.36 12.80
C SER A 9 15.38 14.52 14.05
N PHE A 10 15.96 15.12 15.11
CA PHE A 10 16.20 14.45 16.41
C PHE A 10 17.10 13.21 16.38
N THR A 11 17.86 13.00 15.30
CA THR A 11 18.83 11.89 15.12
C THR A 11 19.89 11.81 16.21
N ASN A 12 20.19 12.94 16.87
CA ASN A 12 21.12 13.03 18.00
C ASN A 12 20.62 12.30 19.25
N MET A 13 19.30 12.11 19.38
CA MET A 13 18.65 11.47 20.53
C MET A 13 18.05 10.12 20.15
N VAL A 14 17.34 10.06 19.02
CA VAL A 14 16.68 8.84 18.51
C VAL A 14 16.88 8.74 17.00
N SER A 15 17.44 7.62 16.55
CA SER A 15 17.48 7.22 15.14
C SER A 15 16.50 6.07 14.93
N VAL A 16 15.68 6.19 13.90
CA VAL A 16 14.75 5.15 13.47
C VAL A 16 15.06 4.87 12.01
N ASP A 17 15.51 3.66 11.75
CA ASP A 17 15.80 3.17 10.41
C ASP A 17 14.76 2.09 10.08
N GLU A 18 13.94 2.35 9.09
CA GLU A 18 12.83 1.51 8.69
C GLU A 18 13.08 0.93 7.29
N ARG A 19 12.76 -0.35 7.13
CA ARG A 19 12.87 -1.08 5.87
C ARG A 19 11.57 -1.81 5.57
N LEU A 20 11.02 -1.58 4.39
CA LEU A 20 9.84 -2.25 3.86
C LEU A 20 10.22 -3.03 2.61
N THR A 21 9.83 -4.30 2.55
CA THR A 21 10.07 -5.18 1.41
C THR A 21 8.75 -5.72 0.88
N TYR A 22 8.50 -5.50 -0.40
CA TYR A 22 7.34 -6.01 -1.14
C TYR A 22 7.77 -7.14 -2.06
N LYS A 23 7.20 -8.33 -1.87
CA LYS A 23 7.44 -9.52 -2.69
C LYS A 23 6.11 -10.17 -3.10
N PRO A 24 5.98 -10.69 -4.32
CA PRO A 24 4.85 -11.56 -4.66
C PRO A 24 4.78 -12.76 -3.73
N HIS A 25 3.58 -13.23 -3.40
CA HIS A 25 3.41 -14.42 -2.58
C HIS A 25 3.79 -15.67 -3.38
N LEU A 26 4.60 -16.56 -2.80
CA LEU A 26 5.18 -17.72 -3.49
C LEU A 26 4.16 -18.77 -3.99
N GLN A 27 2.92 -18.69 -3.51
CA GLN A 27 1.87 -19.70 -3.71
C GLN A 27 0.62 -19.09 -4.35
N ASP A 28 0.45 -17.78 -4.23
CA ASP A 28 -0.73 -17.06 -4.68
C ASP A 28 -0.28 -15.82 -5.45
N PRO A 29 -0.25 -15.87 -6.79
CA PRO A 29 0.23 -14.76 -7.61
C PRO A 29 -0.53 -13.45 -7.41
N GLU A 30 -1.77 -13.51 -6.92
CA GLU A 30 -2.64 -12.35 -6.69
C GLU A 30 -2.33 -11.63 -5.37
N LYS A 31 -1.47 -12.21 -4.52
CA LYS A 31 -1.12 -11.64 -3.22
C LYS A 31 0.28 -11.08 -3.20
N THR A 32 0.44 -9.99 -2.46
CA THR A 32 1.75 -9.40 -2.15
C THR A 32 2.04 -9.54 -0.67
N VAL A 33 3.25 -10.02 -0.35
CA VAL A 33 3.78 -10.05 1.01
C VAL A 33 4.55 -8.76 1.27
N LEU A 34 4.10 -8.00 2.26
CA LEU A 34 4.82 -6.88 2.83
C LEU A 34 5.54 -7.33 4.11
N THR A 35 6.86 -7.15 4.15
CA THR A 35 7.68 -7.31 5.36
C THR A 35 8.16 -5.93 5.79
N GLN A 36 7.87 -5.54 7.04
CA GLN A 36 8.26 -4.25 7.61
C GLN A 36 9.15 -4.49 8.84
N GLU A 37 10.31 -3.85 8.84
CA GLU A 37 11.32 -3.95 9.89
C GLU A 37 11.71 -2.54 10.30
N ALA A 38 11.90 -2.30 11.60
CA ALA A 38 12.37 -1.03 12.11
C ALA A 38 13.46 -1.26 13.16
N LEU A 39 14.57 -0.54 13.01
CA LEU A 39 15.66 -0.48 13.97
C LEU A 39 15.57 0.86 14.70
N ILE A 40 15.37 0.80 16.02
CA ILE A 40 15.31 1.98 16.87
C ILE A 40 16.62 2.05 17.66
N THR A 41 17.35 3.16 17.51
CA THR A 41 18.58 3.44 18.26
C THR A 41 18.35 4.68 19.13
N VAL A 42 18.37 4.50 20.44
CA VAL A 42 18.26 5.59 21.41
C VAL A 42 19.65 5.91 21.97
N LYS A 43 20.04 7.19 21.97
CA LYS A 43 21.37 7.63 22.40
C LYS A 43 21.27 8.64 23.54
N GLY A 44 22.09 8.45 24.58
CA GLY A 44 22.37 9.49 25.57
C GLY A 44 21.22 9.89 26.51
N VAL A 45 20.21 9.03 26.69
CA VAL A 45 19.06 9.29 27.59
C VAL A 45 18.82 8.11 28.54
N SER A 46 18.49 8.42 29.80
CA SER A 46 18.27 7.44 30.89
C SER A 46 16.96 6.65 30.78
N LEU A 47 16.12 6.94 29.77
CA LEU A 47 14.80 6.36 29.53
C LEU A 47 14.76 5.51 28.25
N SER A 48 15.89 4.93 27.84
CA SER A 48 16.02 4.19 26.58
C SER A 48 14.92 3.15 26.37
N SER A 49 14.67 2.28 27.35
CA SER A 49 13.65 1.22 27.22
C SER A 49 12.22 1.74 27.11
N TYR A 50 11.90 2.86 27.77
CA TYR A 50 10.57 3.46 27.66
C TYR A 50 10.35 4.08 26.27
N LEU A 51 11.37 4.80 25.77
CA LEU A 51 11.33 5.37 24.42
C LEU A 51 11.30 4.28 23.35
N GLU A 52 12.09 3.21 23.51
CA GLU A 52 12.04 2.03 22.63
C GLU A 52 10.63 1.43 22.59
N GLY A 53 10.00 1.24 23.75
CA GLY A 53 8.63 0.71 23.84
C GLY A 53 7.59 1.62 23.20
N LEU A 54 7.68 2.94 23.41
CA LEU A 54 6.80 3.92 22.75
C LEU A 54 6.98 3.93 21.24
N MET A 55 8.22 3.88 20.75
CA MET A 55 8.51 3.86 19.32
C MET A 55 8.04 2.56 18.68
N ALA A 56 8.27 1.41 19.33
CA ALA A 56 7.77 0.12 18.87
C ALA A 56 6.23 0.10 18.78
N SER A 57 5.52 0.61 19.79
CA SER A 57 4.06 0.67 19.75
C SER A 57 3.53 1.61 18.67
N THR A 58 4.19 2.76 18.47
CA THR A 58 3.83 3.74 17.44
C THR A 58 4.03 3.16 16.05
N ILE A 59 5.17 2.52 15.79
CA ILE A 59 5.48 1.88 14.50
C ILE A 59 4.49 0.75 14.23
N SER A 60 4.21 -0.11 15.23
CA SER A 60 3.23 -1.19 15.09
C SER A 60 1.83 -0.67 14.78
N SER A 61 1.38 0.38 15.47
CA SER A 61 0.09 1.02 15.19
C SER A 61 0.06 1.60 13.77
N ASN A 62 1.15 2.26 13.34
CA ASN A 62 1.22 2.84 12.01
C ASN A 62 1.29 1.78 10.90
N ALA A 63 1.91 0.63 11.15
CA ALA A 63 1.90 -0.50 10.21
C ALA A 63 0.47 -0.98 9.91
N SER A 64 -0.38 -1.09 10.93
CA SER A 64 -1.80 -1.44 10.75
C SER A 64 -2.54 -0.42 9.89
N LYS A 65 -2.37 0.87 10.22
CA LYS A 65 -2.98 1.97 9.45
C LYS A 65 -2.49 2.00 8.00
N GLY A 66 -1.20 1.77 7.78
CA GLY A 66 -0.60 1.70 6.45
C GLY A 66 -1.19 0.56 5.62
N ARG A 67 -1.41 -0.61 6.23
CA ARG A 67 -2.09 -1.74 5.58
C ARG A 67 -3.52 -1.37 5.18
N GLU A 68 -4.32 -0.83 6.11
CA GLU A 68 -5.71 -0.44 5.84
C GLU A 68 -5.79 0.61 4.72
N ALA A 69 -4.91 1.61 4.74
CA ALA A 69 -4.84 2.64 3.71
C ALA A 69 -4.48 2.04 2.34
N MET A 70 -3.52 1.12 2.28
CA MET A 70 -3.14 0.43 1.05
C MET A 70 -4.30 -0.39 0.47
N GLU A 71 -4.98 -1.18 1.30
CA GLU A 71 -6.17 -1.95 0.88
C GLU A 71 -7.27 -1.04 0.35
N TRP A 72 -7.51 0.09 1.02
CA TRP A 72 -8.49 1.08 0.56
C TRP A 72 -8.12 1.66 -0.81
N VAL A 73 -6.84 2.02 -1.03
CA VAL A 73 -6.37 2.53 -2.33
C VAL A 73 -6.53 1.48 -3.42
N ILE A 74 -6.19 0.22 -3.14
CA ILE A 74 -6.34 -0.90 -4.08
C ILE A 74 -7.82 -1.07 -4.46
N HIS A 75 -8.72 -1.11 -3.48
CA HIS A 75 -10.16 -1.23 -3.74
C HIS A 75 -10.69 -0.08 -4.60
N LYS A 76 -10.28 1.15 -4.29
CA LYS A 76 -10.69 2.33 -5.06
C LYS A 76 -10.20 2.25 -6.50
N LEU A 77 -8.93 1.90 -6.71
CA LEU A 77 -8.35 1.74 -8.06
C LEU A 77 -9.07 0.66 -8.87
N ASN A 78 -9.37 -0.48 -8.25
CA ASN A 78 -10.09 -1.56 -8.92
C ASN A 78 -11.51 -1.12 -9.33
N ALA A 79 -12.21 -0.39 -8.46
CA ALA A 79 -13.53 0.15 -8.77
C ALA A 79 -13.50 1.15 -9.94
N GLU A 80 -12.52 2.07 -9.96
CA GLU A 80 -12.34 3.05 -11.05
C GLU A 80 -12.02 2.34 -12.39
N ILE A 81 -11.21 1.28 -12.37
CA ILE A 81 -10.89 0.48 -13.56
C ILE A 81 -12.13 -0.28 -14.06
N GLU A 82 -12.92 -0.88 -13.17
CA GLU A 82 -14.16 -1.57 -13.54
C GLU A 82 -15.19 -0.62 -14.16
N GLU A 83 -15.34 0.58 -13.60
CA GLU A 83 -16.20 1.63 -14.14
C GLU A 83 -15.75 2.07 -15.54
N LEU A 84 -14.44 2.32 -15.71
CA LEU A 84 -13.87 2.67 -17.01
C LEU A 84 -14.12 1.57 -18.05
N ALA A 85 -13.93 0.31 -17.68
CA ALA A 85 -14.19 -0.83 -18.55
C ALA A 85 -15.68 -0.99 -18.89
N ALA A 86 -16.58 -0.73 -17.93
CA ALA A 86 -18.03 -0.75 -18.16
C ALA A 86 -18.47 0.35 -19.13
N SER A 87 -17.96 1.57 -18.95
CA SER A 87 -18.19 2.70 -19.85
C SER A 87 -17.74 2.41 -21.28
N ALA A 88 -16.52 1.88 -21.45
CA ALA A 88 -16.00 1.49 -22.75
C ALA A 88 -16.86 0.41 -23.43
N ARG A 89 -17.31 -0.61 -22.69
CA ARG A 89 -18.21 -1.65 -23.23
C ARG A 89 -19.57 -1.09 -23.66
N GLY A 90 -20.14 -0.15 -22.90
CA GLY A 90 -21.40 0.52 -23.26
C GLY A 90 -21.26 1.33 -24.55
N SER A 91 -20.15 2.06 -24.68
CA SER A 91 -19.82 2.85 -25.87
C SER A 91 -19.67 1.99 -27.13
N ILE A 92 -19.07 0.79 -27.03
CA ILE A 92 -18.87 -0.12 -28.17
C ILE A 92 -20.15 -0.89 -28.55
N ARG A 93 -20.97 -1.30 -27.57
CA ARG A 93 -22.19 -2.10 -27.83
C ARG A 93 -23.26 -1.33 -28.59
N THR A 94 -23.39 -0.03 -28.34
CA THR A 94 -24.44 0.81 -28.93
C THR A 94 -24.34 0.93 -30.47
N PRO A 95 -23.18 1.26 -31.06
CA PRO A 95 -23.02 1.28 -32.52
C PRO A 95 -23.03 -0.12 -33.15
N MET A 96 -22.56 -1.15 -32.44
CA MET A 96 -22.50 -2.52 -32.96
C MET A 96 -23.89 -3.18 -33.04
N ALA A 97 -24.77 -2.90 -32.07
CA ALA A 97 -26.19 -3.29 -32.14
C ALA A 97 -26.95 -2.55 -33.25
N ALA A 98 -26.66 -1.25 -33.44
CA ALA A 98 -27.25 -0.47 -34.53
C ALA A 98 -26.82 -0.98 -35.92
N ALA A 99 -25.55 -1.39 -36.08
CA ALA A 99 -25.04 -1.97 -37.31
C ALA A 99 -25.64 -3.36 -37.60
N ALA A 100 -25.82 -4.22 -36.59
CA ALA A 100 -26.46 -5.53 -36.77
C ALA A 100 -27.92 -5.40 -37.23
N ALA A 101 -28.69 -4.47 -36.64
CA ALA A 101 -30.08 -4.21 -37.03
C ALA A 101 -30.26 -3.66 -38.46
N LEU A 102 -29.19 -3.15 -39.08
CA LEU A 102 -29.19 -2.69 -40.48
C LEU A 102 -28.84 -3.80 -41.47
N VAL A 103 -28.21 -4.89 -41.03
CA VAL A 103 -27.86 -6.05 -41.87
C VAL A 103 -29.02 -7.05 -41.98
N ASP A 104 -29.91 -7.09 -40.99
CA ASP A 104 -31.12 -7.93 -40.99
C ASP A 104 -32.33 -7.30 -41.73
N LYS A 105 -32.10 -6.28 -42.58
CA LYS A 105 -33.13 -5.54 -43.31
C LYS A 105 -33.01 -5.65 -44.82
#